data_AF-D4MSP0-F1
#
_entry.id   AF-D4MSP0-F1
#
_cell.length_a   1.000
_cell.length_b   1.000
_cell.length_c   1.000
_cell.angle_alpha   90.00
_cell.angle_beta   90.00
_cell.angle_gamma   90.00
#
_symmetry.space_group_name_H-M   'P 1'
#
loop_
_entity.id
_entity.type
_entity.pdbx_description
1 polymer ?
#
loop_
_entity_poly.entity_id
_entity_poly.type
_entity_poly.pdbx_seq_one_letter_code
_entity_poly.pdbx_strand_id
1 'polypeptide(L)'
;MNLSLFPTLKGYRPSWLVKDVQAGLIIAAVSIPISMGYAEVAGLPAVYGLYGSLLPILCFALFSTSPQFILGVDAAPAAIVCAALSSAGIEAGSPEAMAFVPFTALLAGLWLLLFYFL
;
A
#
# COMPACT_ATOMS: atom_id res chain seq x y z
N MET A 1 6.26 0.73 -23.52
CA MET A 1 6.93 0.52 -22.22
C MET A 1 7.69 -0.79 -22.28
N ASN A 2 8.92 -0.85 -21.75
CA ASN A 2 9.60 -2.13 -21.58
C ASN A 2 9.29 -2.61 -20.15
N LEU A 3 8.11 -3.25 -19.96
CA LEU A 3 7.77 -3.91 -18.69
C LEU A 3 8.69 -5.13 -18.54
N SER A 4 9.88 -4.89 -17.99
CA SER A 4 10.78 -5.95 -17.58
C SER A 4 10.29 -6.47 -16.25
N LEU A 5 9.98 -7.76 -16.16
CA LEU A 5 9.88 -8.43 -14.87
C LEU A 5 11.25 -8.41 -14.20
N PHE A 6 11.28 -8.12 -12.90
CA PHE A 6 12.48 -8.05 -12.07
C PHE A 6 13.62 -7.19 -12.62
N PRO A 7 13.40 -5.89 -12.90
CA PRO A 7 14.47 -5.00 -13.36
C PRO A 7 15.65 -4.93 -12.38
N THR A 8 15.32 -4.92 -11.08
CA THR A 8 16.26 -4.80 -9.95
C THR A 8 17.17 -6.02 -9.77
N LEU A 9 16.83 -7.18 -10.35
CA LEU A 9 17.69 -8.36 -10.32
C LEU A 9 18.85 -8.28 -11.33
N LYS A 10 18.77 -7.38 -12.32
CA LYS A 10 19.86 -7.21 -13.31
C LYS A 10 21.10 -6.64 -12.61
N GLY A 11 22.17 -7.44 -12.54
CA GLY A 11 23.41 -7.05 -11.86
C GLY A 11 23.37 -7.19 -10.35
N TYR A 12 22.37 -7.88 -9.79
CA TYR A 12 22.27 -8.13 -8.36
C TYR A 12 23.41 -9.03 -7.88
N ARG A 13 24.09 -8.62 -6.80
CA ARG A 13 25.20 -9.37 -6.22
C ARG A 13 24.70 -10.22 -5.06
N PRO A 14 24.96 -11.55 -5.04
CA PRO A 14 24.54 -12.42 -3.92
C PRO A 14 25.05 -11.95 -2.54
N SER A 15 26.17 -11.22 -2.50
CA SER A 15 26.71 -10.61 -1.28
C SER A 15 25.77 -9.60 -0.61
N TRP A 16 24.80 -9.05 -1.34
CA TRP A 16 23.82 -8.10 -0.81
C TRP A 16 22.65 -8.76 -0.11
N LEU A 17 22.38 -10.04 -0.40
CA LEU A 17 21.20 -10.76 0.09
C LEU A 17 21.08 -10.73 1.62
N VAL A 18 22.19 -10.91 2.33
CA VAL A 18 22.19 -10.89 3.81
C VAL A 18 21.75 -9.52 4.34
N LYS A 19 22.26 -8.44 3.74
CA LYS A 19 21.93 -7.06 4.14
C LYS A 19 20.49 -6.72 3.76
N ASP A 20 20.03 -7.17 2.59
CA ASP A 20 18.68 -6.91 2.11
C ASP A 20 17.63 -7.66 2.92
N VAL A 21 17.91 -8.90 3.35
CA VAL A 21 17.04 -9.65 4.26
C VAL A 21 16.95 -8.96 5.63
N GLN A 22 18.07 -8.52 6.18
CA GLN A 22 18.08 -7.77 7.45
C GLN A 22 17.29 -6.45 7.34
N ALA A 23 17.52 -5.68 6.28
CA ALA A 23 16.78 -4.46 6.02
C ALA A 23 15.28 -4.75 5.83
N GLY A 24 14.92 -5.77 5.07
CA GLY A 24 13.54 -6.21 4.85
C GLY A 24 12.83 -6.57 6.15
N LEU A 25 13.50 -7.27 7.06
CA LEU A 25 12.94 -7.59 8.39
C LEU A 25 12.69 -6.34 9.23
N ILE A 26 13.62 -5.38 9.23
CA ILE A 26 13.47 -4.11 9.95
C ILE A 26 12.29 -3.32 9.38
N ILE A 27 12.23 -3.20 8.05
CA ILE A 27 11.15 -2.49 7.36
C ILE A 27 9.80 -3.19 7.61
N ALA A 28 9.74 -4.52 7.55
CA ALA A 28 8.51 -5.26 7.84
C ALA A 28 8.04 -5.02 9.28
N ALA A 29 8.95 -5.08 10.25
CA ALA A 29 8.63 -4.85 11.67
C ALA A 29 8.04 -3.46 11.93
N VAL A 30 8.46 -2.45 11.16
CA VAL A 30 7.95 -1.07 11.27
C VAL A 30 6.70 -0.86 10.42
N SER A 31 6.66 -1.40 9.21
CA SER A 31 5.58 -1.17 8.24
C SER A 31 4.28 -1.87 8.63
N ILE A 32 4.34 -3.07 9.21
CA ILE A 32 3.16 -3.83 9.66
C ILE A 32 2.30 -3.02 10.65
N PRO A 33 2.82 -2.56 11.81
CA PRO A 33 2.02 -1.81 12.76
C PRO A 33 1.60 -0.44 12.23
N ILE A 34 2.45 0.24 11.45
CA ILE A 34 2.07 1.52 10.81
C ILE A 34 0.87 1.33 9.90
N SER A 35 0.89 0.27 9.08
CA SER A 35 -0.16 0.02 8.12
C SER A 35 -1.49 -0.31 8.78
N MET A 36 -1.42 -1.08 9.87
CA MET A 36 -2.58 -1.38 10.72
C MET A 36 -3.16 -0.11 11.33
N GLY A 37 -2.33 0.79 11.86
CA GLY A 37 -2.78 2.06 12.41
C GLY A 37 -3.44 2.97 11.38
N TYR A 38 -2.93 3.02 10.15
CA TYR A 38 -3.55 3.82 9.09
C TYR A 38 -4.90 3.26 8.62
N ALA A 39 -5.10 1.94 8.67
CA ALA A 39 -6.42 1.36 8.42
C ALA A 39 -7.45 1.81 9.48
N GLU A 40 -7.05 1.84 10.75
CA GLU A 40 -7.90 2.32 11.84
C GLU A 40 -8.20 3.81 11.70
N VAL A 41 -7.21 4.63 11.31
CA VAL A 41 -7.42 6.04 10.97
C VAL A 41 -8.43 6.20 9.83
N ALA A 42 -8.37 5.34 8.80
CA ALA A 42 -9.32 5.35 7.69
C ALA A 42 -10.73 4.84 8.05
N GLY A 43 -10.96 4.42 9.29
CA GLY A 43 -12.25 3.91 9.77
C GLY A 43 -12.48 2.43 9.49
N LEU A 44 -11.42 1.66 9.21
CA LEU A 44 -11.46 0.21 9.00
C LEU A 44 -10.82 -0.56 10.15
N PRO A 45 -11.15 -1.86 10.32
CA PRO A 45 -10.40 -2.73 11.21
C PRO A 45 -8.92 -2.84 10.79
N ALA A 46 -8.01 -2.95 11.77
CA ALA A 46 -6.56 -2.99 11.57
C ALA A 46 -6.08 -4.00 10.50
N VAL A 47 -6.77 -5.14 10.36
CA VAL A 47 -6.44 -6.18 9.36
C VAL A 47 -6.45 -5.66 7.93
N TYR A 48 -7.25 -4.65 7.62
CA TYR A 48 -7.30 -4.04 6.30
C TYR A 48 -6.00 -3.32 5.93
N GLY A 49 -5.22 -2.89 6.92
CA GLY A 49 -3.88 -2.34 6.70
C GLY A 49 -2.92 -3.35 6.11
N LEU A 50 -3.07 -4.63 6.49
CA LEU A 50 -2.25 -5.72 5.93
C LEU A 50 -2.64 -6.00 4.48
N TYR A 51 -3.94 -5.97 4.16
CA TYR A 51 -4.42 -6.13 2.79
C TYR A 51 -3.97 -4.98 1.88
N GLY A 52 -4.02 -3.75 2.39
CA GLY A 52 -3.64 -2.53 1.66
C GLY A 52 -2.13 -2.35 1.46
N SER A 53 -1.29 -3.06 2.22
CA SER A 53 0.18 -2.94 2.14
C SER A 53 0.83 -4.15 1.45
N LEU A 54 0.42 -5.38 1.79
CA LEU A 54 1.11 -6.59 1.33
C LEU A 54 1.06 -6.77 -0.19
N LEU A 55 -0.13 -6.71 -0.78
CA LEU A 55 -0.30 -6.95 -2.21
C LEU A 55 0.39 -5.85 -3.05
N PRO A 56 0.24 -4.54 -2.74
CA PRO A 56 0.95 -3.50 -3.46
C PRO A 56 2.48 -3.59 -3.31
N ILE A 57 3.01 -3.96 -2.14
CA ILE A 57 4.46 -4.17 -1.96
C ILE A 57 4.97 -5.28 -2.88
N LEU A 58 4.26 -6.41 -2.95
CA LEU A 58 4.65 -7.53 -3.83
C LEU A 58 4.59 -7.12 -5.31
N CYS A 59 3.50 -6.48 -5.73
CA CYS A 59 3.38 -5.96 -7.10
C CYS A 59 4.50 -4.97 -7.41
N PHE A 60 4.77 -4.02 -6.50
CA PHE A 60 5.80 -3.02 -6.68
C PHE A 60 7.20 -3.65 -6.74
N ALA A 61 7.51 -4.65 -5.92
CA ALA A 61 8.80 -5.35 -5.96
C ALA A 61 9.07 -6.03 -7.32
N LEU A 62 8.03 -6.53 -7.99
CA LEU A 62 8.15 -7.19 -9.30
C LEU A 62 8.45 -6.21 -10.45
N PHE A 63 7.89 -5.01 -10.39
CA PHE A 63 7.91 -4.02 -11.47
C PHE A 63 8.77 -2.79 -11.19
N SER A 64 9.28 -2.62 -9.97
CA SER A 64 10.09 -1.47 -9.57
C SER A 64 11.39 -1.42 -10.35
N THR A 65 11.77 -0.21 -10.77
CA THR A 65 13.07 0.10 -11.34
C THR A 65 14.08 0.57 -10.29
N SER A 66 13.62 0.90 -9.08
CA SER A 66 14.45 1.36 -7.97
C SER A 66 14.52 0.31 -6.86
N PRO A 67 15.73 -0.15 -6.46
CA PRO A 67 15.90 -1.14 -5.41
C PRO A 67 15.67 -0.57 -3.99
N GLN A 68 15.59 0.75 -3.83
CA GLN A 68 15.49 1.43 -2.53
C GLN A 68 14.11 2.00 -2.24
N PHE A 69 13.21 2.03 -3.23
CA PHE A 69 11.89 2.61 -3.04
C PHE A 69 10.94 1.62 -2.37
N ILE A 70 10.33 2.04 -1.27
CA ILE A 70 9.33 1.27 -0.54
C ILE A 70 7.98 1.93 -0.78
N LEU A 71 7.06 1.18 -1.40
CA LEU A 71 5.66 1.56 -1.53
C LEU A 71 4.89 1.03 -0.32
N GLY A 72 3.97 1.82 0.21
CA GLY A 72 3.15 1.42 1.35
C GLY A 72 1.92 2.29 1.50
N VAL A 73 1.15 2.02 2.55
CA VAL A 73 0.05 2.88 2.97
C VAL A 73 0.58 4.16 3.59
N ASP A 74 -0.16 5.25 3.42
CA ASP A 74 0.24 6.60 3.83
C ASP A 74 -0.85 7.27 4.67
N ALA A 75 -0.43 8.17 5.56
CA ALA A 75 -1.30 8.87 6.49
C ALA A 75 -2.25 9.85 5.78
N ALA A 76 -1.79 10.53 4.72
CA ALA A 76 -2.59 11.53 4.04
C ALA A 76 -3.82 10.92 3.33
N PRO A 77 -3.71 9.85 2.53
CA PRO A 77 -4.87 9.14 2.00
C PRO A 77 -5.81 8.60 3.09
N ALA A 78 -5.26 8.05 4.18
CA ALA A 78 -6.06 7.53 5.29
C ALA A 78 -6.92 8.64 5.93
N ALA A 79 -6.34 9.81 6.18
CA ALA A 79 -7.05 10.97 6.73
C ALA A 79 -8.14 11.51 5.79
N ILE A 80 -7.86 11.55 4.48
CA ILE A 80 -8.85 12.00 3.47
C ILE A 80 -10.04 11.04 3.42
N VAL A 81 -9.78 9.73 3.40
CA VAL A 81 -10.83 8.71 3.40
C VAL A 81 -11.65 8.77 4.69
N CYS A 82 -11.00 8.95 5.84
CA CYS A 82 -11.68 9.14 7.12
C CYS A 82 -12.63 10.35 7.10
N ALA A 83 -12.16 11.50 6.57
CA ALA A 83 -12.99 12.69 6.43
C ALA A 83 -14.19 12.46 5.50
N ALA A 84 -14.01 11.70 4.41
CA ALA A 84 -15.09 11.32 3.50
C ALA A 84 -16.10 10.34 4.14
N LEU A 85 -15.61 9.40 4.95
CA LEU A 85 -16.45 8.46 5.70
C LEU A 85 -17.32 9.21 6.72
N SER A 86 -16.70 10.12 7.46
CA SER A 86 -17.36 10.97 8.46
C SER A 86 -18.41 11.90 7.84
N SER A 87 -18.10 12.52 6.69
CA SER A 87 -19.05 13.39 6.00
C SER A 87 -20.24 12.64 5.41
N ALA A 88 -20.09 11.35 5.11
CA ALA A 88 -21.17 10.45 4.70
C ALA A 88 -22.03 9.95 5.88
N GLY A 89 -21.68 10.29 7.13
CA GLY A 89 -22.38 9.86 8.34
C GLY A 89 -22.19 8.37 8.65
N ILE A 90 -21.13 7.75 8.14
CA ILE A 90 -20.84 6.33 8.33
C ILE A 90 -19.94 6.16 9.56
N GLU A 91 -20.34 5.27 10.48
CA GLU A 91 -19.56 4.96 11.68
C GLU A 91 -18.32 4.13 11.32
N ALA A 92 -17.18 4.41 11.95
CA ALA A 92 -15.95 3.64 11.76
C ALA A 92 -16.13 2.18 12.22
N GLY A 93 -15.58 1.22 11.48
CA GLY A 93 -15.71 -0.21 11.78
C GLY A 93 -17.09 -0.81 11.47
N SER A 94 -18.04 -0.01 11.01
CA SER A 94 -19.35 -0.50 10.56
C SER A 94 -19.25 -1.35 9.28
N PRO A 95 -20.25 -2.22 9.01
CA PRO A 95 -20.36 -2.92 7.73
C PRO A 95 -20.32 -1.97 6.51
N GLU A 96 -20.90 -0.78 6.66
CA GLU A 96 -20.94 0.26 5.64
C GLU A 96 -19.53 0.82 5.37
N ALA A 97 -18.72 1.04 6.40
CA ALA A 97 -17.32 1.47 6.25
C ALA A 97 -16.48 0.42 5.51
N MET A 98 -16.70 -0.86 5.82
CA MET A 98 -16.02 -1.98 5.16
C MET A 98 -16.38 -2.11 3.66
N ALA A 99 -17.48 -1.52 3.21
CA ALA A 99 -17.83 -1.42 1.79
C ALA A 99 -17.33 -0.10 1.17
N PHE A 100 -17.50 1.02 1.87
CA PHE A 100 -17.20 2.36 1.37
C PHE A 100 -15.71 2.58 1.10
N VAL A 101 -14.84 2.19 2.04
CA VAL A 101 -13.40 2.47 1.92
C VAL A 101 -12.73 1.65 0.80
N PRO A 102 -12.95 0.33 0.67
CA PRO A 102 -12.41 -0.41 -0.47
C PRO A 102 -12.97 0.06 -1.81
N PHE A 103 -14.24 0.48 -1.85
CA PHE A 103 -14.85 1.01 -3.06
C PHE A 103 -14.21 2.35 -3.49
N THR A 104 -13.99 3.28 -2.55
CA THR A 104 -13.30 4.54 -2.86
C THR A 104 -11.85 4.30 -3.30
N ALA A 105 -11.14 3.36 -2.68
CA ALA A 105 -9.81 2.95 -3.12
C ALA A 105 -9.80 2.38 -4.55
N LEU A 106 -10.79 1.55 -4.91
CA LEU A 106 -10.95 1.03 -6.26
C LEU A 106 -11.17 2.16 -7.27
N LEU A 107 -12.08 3.10 -6.97
CA LEU A 107 -12.33 4.25 -7.85
C LEU A 107 -11.07 5.11 -8.03
N ALA A 108 -10.34 5.38 -6.95
CA ALA A 108 -9.07 6.11 -7.03
C ALA A 108 -8.06 5.37 -7.94
N GLY A 109 -7.96 4.04 -7.81
CA GLY A 109 -7.12 3.22 -8.70
C GLY A 109 -7.54 3.31 -10.17
N LEU A 110 -8.85 3.30 -10.46
CA LEU A 110 -9.36 3.47 -11.82
C LEU A 110 -9.06 4.86 -12.39
N TRP A 111 -9.15 5.92 -11.58
CA TRP A 111 -8.77 7.27 -11.99
C TRP A 111 -7.27 7.37 -12.31
N LEU A 112 -6.41 6.79 -11.47
CA LEU A 112 -4.97 6.73 -11.71
C LEU A 112 -4.65 5.96 -12.99
N LEU A 113 -5.35 4.86 -13.25
CA LEU A 113 -5.19 4.08 -14.48
C LEU A 113 -5.70 4.84 -15.71
N LEU A 114 -6.79 5.59 -15.59
CA LEU A 114 -7.27 6.45 -16.68
C LEU A 114 -6.26 7.54 -17.02
N PHE A 115 -5.74 8.27 -16.02
CA PHE A 115 -4.72 9.31 -16.20
C PHE A 115 -3.39 8.76 -16.71
N TYR A 116 -3.13 7.46 -16.53
CA TYR A 116 -1.99 6.82 -17.12
C TYR A 116 -2.09 6.69 -18.65
N PHE A 117 -3.31 6.56 -19.20
CA PHE A 117 -3.55 6.42 -20.64
C PHE A 117 -3.82 7.74 -21.38
N LEU A 118 -4.21 8.78 -20.65
CA LEU A 118 -4.41 10.14 -21.17
C LEU A 118 -3.06 10.87 -21.29
#